data_AF-A0A428YUS7-F1
#
_entry.id   AF-A0A428YUS7-F1
#
_cell.length_a   1.000
_cell.length_b   1.000
_cell.length_c   1.000
_cell.angle_alpha   90.00
_cell.angle_beta   90.00
_cell.angle_gamma   90.00
#
_symmetry.space_group_name_H-M   'P 1'
#
loop_
_entity.id
_entity.type
_entity.pdbx_description
1 polymer ?
#
loop_
_entity_poly.entity_id
_entity_poly.type
_entity_poly.pdbx_seq_one_letter_code
_entity_poly.pdbx_strand_id
1 'polypeptide(L)'
;MSLAIDVDEITAVLLADGWHTVANKSFTLDSYEFVWRDSTMHGGGQSGVCSAGFEFTDDSGAMLSGPLTAVLAVRRRGNAP
;
A
#
# COMPACT_ATOMS: atom_id res chain seq x y z
N MET A 1 22.09 7.29 2.25
CA MET A 1 21.88 5.87 1.94
C MET A 1 20.39 5.67 1.73
N SER A 2 19.95 5.22 0.56
CA SER A 2 18.54 4.95 0.27
C SER A 2 18.32 3.45 0.17
N LEU A 3 17.19 2.97 0.67
CA LEU A 3 16.73 1.61 0.45
C LEU A 3 15.73 1.65 -0.71
N ALA A 4 16.15 1.22 -1.89
CA ALA A 4 15.25 1.06 -3.03
C ALA A 4 14.44 -0.23 -2.87
N ILE A 5 13.12 -0.12 -2.99
CA ILE A 5 12.17 -1.23 -2.92
C ILE A 5 11.44 -1.26 -4.26
N ASP A 6 11.59 -2.37 -4.99
CA ASP A 6 10.79 -2.64 -6.17
C ASP A 6 9.40 -3.12 -5.72
N VAL A 7 8.35 -2.41 -6.16
CA VAL A 7 6.96 -2.71 -5.78
C VAL A 7 6.48 -4.03 -6.37
N ASP A 8 7.00 -4.43 -7.54
CA ASP A 8 6.66 -5.69 -8.20
C ASP A 8 7.20 -6.92 -7.47
N GLU A 9 8.17 -6.72 -6.58
CA GLU A 9 8.77 -7.77 -5.76
C GLU A 9 8.13 -7.86 -4.37
N ILE A 10 7.19 -6.97 -4.02
CA ILE A 10 6.47 -7.03 -2.75
C ILE A 10 5.48 -8.21 -2.78
N THR A 11 5.62 -9.08 -1.78
CA THR A 11 4.81 -10.30 -1.62
C THR A 11 3.93 -10.27 -0.37
N ALA A 12 4.23 -9.41 0.59
CA ALA A 12 3.37 -9.18 1.75
C ALA A 12 3.57 -7.79 2.37
N VAL A 13 2.53 -7.26 3.00
CA VAL A 13 2.52 -5.98 3.73
C VAL A 13 2.20 -6.27 5.20
N LEU A 14 2.97 -5.68 6.12
CA LEU A 14 2.69 -5.74 7.54
C LEU A 14 1.86 -4.51 7.93
N LEU A 15 0.61 -4.76 8.33
CA LEU A 15 -0.29 -3.79 8.92
C LEU A 15 -0.36 -4.00 10.44
N ALA A 16 -1.10 -3.14 11.14
CA ALA A 16 -1.19 -3.18 12.61
C ALA A 16 -1.75 -4.49 13.18
N ASP A 17 -2.52 -5.23 12.38
CA ASP A 17 -3.16 -6.50 12.73
C ASP A 17 -2.38 -7.74 12.28
N GLY A 18 -1.41 -7.60 11.37
CA GLY A 18 -0.59 -8.71 10.91
C GLY A 18 -0.08 -8.58 9.48
N TRP A 19 0.47 -9.69 8.97
CA TRP A 19 0.96 -9.79 7.59
C TRP A 19 -0.19 -10.14 6.64
N HIS A 20 -0.29 -9.39 5.55
CA HIS A 20 -1.24 -9.59 4.47
C HIS A 20 -0.49 -9.93 3.18
N THR A 21 -0.91 -10.99 2.49
CA THR A 21 -0.31 -11.41 1.23
C THR A 21 -0.67 -10.42 0.12
N VAL A 22 0.28 -10.10 -0.75
CA VAL A 22 0.03 -9.33 -1.98
C VAL A 22 -0.14 -10.30 -3.14
N ALA A 23 -1.31 -10.34 -3.74
CA ALA A 23 -1.60 -11.17 -4.90
C ALA A 23 -1.18 -10.46 -6.21
N ASN A 24 -0.76 -11.25 -7.21
CA ASN A 24 -0.62 -10.81 -8.60
C ASN A 24 0.23 -9.53 -8.84
N LYS A 25 1.24 -9.27 -8.01
CA LYS A 25 2.05 -8.04 -8.07
C LYS A 25 1.20 -6.76 -8.03
N SER A 26 0.14 -6.77 -7.23
CA SER A 26 -0.85 -5.68 -7.19
C SER A 26 -0.48 -4.51 -6.29
N PHE A 27 0.66 -4.55 -5.59
CA PHE A 27 1.06 -3.46 -4.71
C PHE A 27 1.43 -2.21 -5.51
N THR A 28 0.75 -1.10 -5.22
CA THR A 28 1.00 0.20 -5.84
C THR A 28 0.97 1.32 -4.81
N LEU A 29 1.53 2.47 -5.19
CA LEU A 29 1.49 3.72 -4.43
C LEU A 29 0.87 4.81 -5.30
N ASP A 30 -0.01 5.61 -4.70
CA ASP A 30 -0.57 6.81 -5.32
C ASP A 30 -1.04 7.78 -4.21
N SER A 31 -1.82 8.80 -4.56
CA SER A 31 -2.43 9.72 -3.62
C SER A 31 -3.46 9.01 -2.74
N TYR A 32 -3.38 9.20 -1.43
CA TYR A 32 -4.39 8.67 -0.50
C TYR A 32 -5.56 9.63 -0.37
N GLU A 33 -6.64 9.35 -1.09
CA GLU A 33 -7.80 10.24 -1.19
C GLU A 33 -9.11 9.52 -0.94
N PHE A 34 -10.07 10.24 -0.38
CA PHE A 34 -11.45 9.78 -0.29
C PHE A 34 -12.29 10.54 -1.30
N VAL A 35 -12.96 9.81 -2.18
CA VAL A 35 -13.78 10.37 -3.26
C VAL A 35 -15.22 9.90 -3.10
N TRP A 36 -16.18 10.79 -3.37
CA TRP A 36 -17.60 10.48 -3.43
C TRP A 36 -18.19 11.01 -4.74
N ARG A 37 -18.66 10.12 -5.63
CA ARG A 37 -19.31 10.47 -6.91
C ARG A 37 -18.55 11.60 -7.64
N ASP A 38 -17.27 11.36 -7.91
CA ASP A 38 -16.35 12.27 -8.61
C ASP A 38 -15.93 13.53 -7.84
N SER A 39 -16.33 13.69 -6.59
CA SER A 39 -15.89 14.79 -5.71
C SER A 39 -14.88 14.29 -4.67
N THR A 40 -13.72 14.93 -4.61
CA THR A 40 -12.74 14.66 -3.54
C THR A 40 -13.27 15.18 -2.21
N MET A 41 -13.55 14.25 -1.29
CA MET A 41 -13.99 14.53 0.09
C MET A 41 -12.79 14.81 1.01
N HIS A 42 -11.66 14.17 0.74
CA HIS A 42 -10.41 14.38 1.44
C HIS A 42 -9.25 14.08 0.48
N GLY A 43 -8.46 15.09 0.17
CA GLY A 43 -7.31 14.95 -0.73
C GLY A 43 -6.04 14.50 -0.01
N GLY A 44 -5.06 14.03 -0.77
CA GLY A 44 -3.78 13.60 -0.22
C GLY A 44 -3.10 14.74 0.54
N GLY A 45 -2.72 14.52 1.81
CA GLY A 45 -2.01 15.52 2.61
C GLY A 45 -2.94 16.46 3.38
N GLN A 46 -4.26 16.38 3.16
CA GLN A 46 -5.22 17.26 3.81
C GLN A 46 -5.29 16.98 5.32
N SER A 47 -5.41 18.04 6.11
CA SER A 47 -5.55 17.96 7.58
C SER A 47 -4.45 17.14 8.29
N GLY A 48 -3.24 17.06 7.71
CA GLY A 48 -2.11 16.33 8.32
C GLY A 48 -2.12 14.82 8.10
N VAL A 49 -3.02 14.30 7.26
CA VAL A 49 -3.00 12.89 6.82
C VAL A 49 -1.86 12.70 5.80
N CYS A 50 -1.31 11.49 5.70
CA CYS A 50 -0.29 11.18 4.69
C CYS A 50 -0.82 11.44 3.27
N SER A 51 -0.04 12.11 2.42
CA SER A 51 -0.43 12.36 1.02
C SER A 51 -0.33 11.13 0.13
N ALA A 52 0.60 10.22 0.44
CA ALA A 52 0.75 8.97 -0.28
C ALA A 52 -0.03 7.85 0.43
N GLY A 53 -0.66 7.01 -0.37
CA GLY A 53 -1.31 5.79 0.04
C GLY A 53 -0.64 4.57 -0.58
N PHE A 54 -1.12 3.41 -0.18
CA PHE A 54 -0.88 2.15 -0.84
C PHE A 54 -2.22 1.54 -1.25
N GLU A 55 -2.18 0.65 -2.24
CA GLU A 55 -3.25 -0.27 -2.56
C GLU A 55 -2.65 -1.62 -2.96
N PHE A 56 -3.31 -2.71 -2.57
CA PHE A 56 -3.04 -4.04 -3.12
C PHE A 56 -4.28 -4.93 -3.02
N THR A 57 -4.29 -6.01 -3.79
CA THR A 57 -5.28 -7.10 -3.67
C THR A 57 -4.67 -8.24 -2.86
N ASP A 58 -5.40 -8.76 -1.88
CA ASP A 58 -4.99 -9.95 -1.11
C ASP A 58 -5.33 -11.27 -1.82
N ASP A 59 -5.03 -12.40 -1.18
CA ASP A 59 -5.31 -13.74 -1.71
C ASP A 59 -6.81 -14.11 -1.70
N SER A 60 -7.62 -13.40 -0.92
CA SER A 60 -9.08 -13.51 -0.93
C SER A 60 -9.73 -12.72 -2.07
N GLY A 61 -8.97 -11.86 -2.74
CA GLY A 61 -9.45 -10.94 -3.76
C GLY A 61 -9.97 -9.61 -3.19
N ALA A 62 -9.79 -9.34 -1.90
CA ALA A 62 -10.14 -8.07 -1.29
C ALA A 62 -9.11 -7.00 -1.65
N MET A 63 -9.58 -5.79 -1.92
CA MET A 63 -8.74 -4.63 -2.18
C MET A 63 -8.52 -3.87 -0.87
N LEU A 64 -7.25 -3.73 -0.47
CA LEU A 64 -6.85 -3.02 0.73
C LEU A 64 -6.11 -1.76 0.33
N SER A 65 -6.61 -0.61 0.77
CA SER A 65 -6.00 0.70 0.53
C SER A 65 -5.89 1.47 1.84
N GLY A 66 -4.81 2.22 2.01
CA GLY A 66 -4.55 2.94 3.26
C GLY A 66 -3.46 3.99 3.11
N PRO A 67 -3.26 4.86 4.12
CA PRO A 67 -2.16 5.82 4.09
C PRO A 67 -0.82 5.05 4.15
N LEU A 68 0.21 5.51 3.43
CA LEU A 68 1.50 4.83 3.40
C LEU A 68 2.14 4.69 4.80
N THR A 69 1.83 5.63 5.70
CA THR A 69 2.25 5.58 7.12
C THR A 69 1.67 4.42 7.92
N ALA A 70 0.64 3.71 7.43
CA ALA A 70 0.11 2.52 8.09
C ALA A 70 0.91 1.25 7.77
N VAL A 71 1.75 1.27 6.73
CA VAL A 71 2.64 0.14 6.39
C VAL A 71 3.81 0.10 7.36
N LEU A 72 3.86 -0.93 8.20
CA LEU A 72 4.95 -1.12 9.16
C LEU A 72 6.19 -1.72 8.51
N ALA A 73 5.99 -2.63 7.55
CA ALA A 73 7.05 -3.26 6.76
C ALA A 73 6.48 -3.90 5.49
N VAL A 74 7.36 -4.18 4.53
CA VAL A 74 7.04 -5.00 3.36
C VAL A 74 7.98 -6.20 3.29
N ARG A 75 7.45 -7.34 2.84
CA ARG A 75 8.23 -8.52 2.51
C ARG A 75 8.44 -8.55 1.00
N ARG A 76 9.69 -8.72 0.59
CA ARG A 76 10.06 -8.88 -0.82
C ARG A 76 10.29 -10.35 -1.13
N ARG A 77 10.10 -10.74 -2.38
CA ARG A 77 10.63 -12.01 -2.87
C ARG A 77 12.13 -12.01 -2.60
N GLY A 78 12.63 -13.02 -1.88
CA GLY A 78 14.07 -13.19 -1.73
C GLY A 78 14.65 -13.49 -3.11
N ASN A 79 15.84 -12.98 -3.42
CA ASN A 79 16.62 -13.60 -4.48
C ASN A 79 16.81 -15.05 -4.06
N ALA A 80 16.23 -15.99 -4.82
CA ALA A 80 16.71 -17.35 -4.75
C ALA A 80 18.23 -17.31 -5.03
N PRO A 81 19.05 -18.05 -4.26
CA PRO A 81 20.47 -18.15 -4.54
C PRO A 81 20.74 -18.64 -5.97
#